data_AF-F7DBY2-F1
#
_entry.id   AF-F7DBY2-F1
#
_cell.length_a   1.000
_cell.length_b   1.000
_cell.length_c   1.000
_cell.angle_alpha   90.00
_cell.angle_beta   90.00
_cell.angle_gamma   90.00
#
_symmetry.space_group_name_H-M   'P 1'
#
loop_
_entity.id
_entity.type
_entity.pdbx_description
1 polymer ?
#
loop_
_entity_poly.entity_id
_entity_poly.type
_entity_poly.pdbx_seq_one_letter_code
_entity_poly.pdbx_strand_id
1 'polypeptide(L)'
;VKKQILDEKVYCPPEASVLLASYAVQAKNKKGTELLLGVDALGLHIYDPENRLTPKISFPWNEIRNISYSDKEFTIKPLDKKIDVFKFNSSKLRVNKLILQLCIGNHDLFMRRRKADSLEVQQMKAQAREEKARKQGQGG
;
A
#
# COMPACT_ATOMS: atom_id res chain seq x y z
N VAL A 1 -22.75 -5.60 -4.89
CA VAL A 1 -21.30 -5.36 -4.75
C VAL A 1 -20.49 -6.65 -4.58
N LYS A 2 -20.46 -7.33 -3.42
CA LYS A 2 -19.67 -8.59 -3.22
C LYS A 2 -19.87 -9.64 -4.33
N LYS A 3 -21.11 -9.91 -4.72
CA LYS A 3 -21.44 -10.91 -5.74
C LYS A 3 -20.97 -10.50 -7.16
N GLN A 4 -20.98 -9.21 -7.46
CA GLN A 4 -20.55 -8.66 -8.77
C GLN A 4 -19.02 -8.59 -8.91
N ILE A 5 -18.28 -8.55 -7.80
CA ILE A 5 -16.82 -8.70 -7.77
C ILE A 5 -16.44 -10.16 -8.02
N LEU A 6 -17.17 -11.10 -7.42
CA LEU A 6 -16.96 -12.53 -7.61
C LEU A 6 -17.32 -13.00 -9.03
N ASP A 7 -18.28 -12.34 -9.68
CA ASP A 7 -18.72 -12.65 -11.04
C ASP A 7 -17.89 -11.92 -12.13
N GLU A 8 -16.74 -11.32 -11.79
CA GLU A 8 -15.82 -10.57 -12.69
C GLU A 8 -16.46 -9.42 -13.52
N LYS A 9 -17.74 -9.10 -13.30
CA LYS A 9 -18.47 -8.01 -13.98
C LYS A 9 -18.00 -6.62 -13.57
N VAL A 10 -17.27 -6.51 -12.46
CA VAL A 10 -16.58 -5.30 -12.02
C VAL A 10 -15.09 -5.63 -11.96
N TYR A 11 -14.39 -5.43 -13.07
CA TYR A 11 -12.93 -5.46 -13.09
C TYR A 11 -12.42 -4.22 -12.35
N CYS A 12 -12.04 -4.40 -11.10
CA CYS A 12 -11.27 -3.42 -10.36
C CYS A 12 -9.80 -3.86 -10.51
N PRO A 13 -8.94 -3.08 -11.19
CA PRO A 13 -7.51 -3.36 -11.23
C PRO A 13 -7.02 -3.67 -9.80
N PRO A 14 -6.12 -4.65 -9.60
CA PRO A 14 -5.56 -4.94 -8.28
C PRO A 14 -5.06 -3.68 -7.56
N GLU A 15 -4.55 -2.71 -8.31
CA GLU A 15 -4.12 -1.39 -7.88
C GLU A 15 -5.27 -0.55 -7.31
N ALA A 16 -6.44 -0.56 -7.97
CA ALA A 16 -7.66 0.11 -7.52
C ALA A 16 -8.35 -0.63 -6.35
N SER A 17 -8.20 -1.96 -6.28
CA SER A 17 -8.72 -2.79 -5.19
C SER A 17 -7.91 -2.59 -3.90
N VAL A 18 -6.60 -2.39 -4.02
CA VAL A 18 -5.72 -1.99 -2.93
C VAL A 18 -6.03 -0.57 -2.46
N LEU A 19 -6.36 0.34 -3.38
CA LEU A 19 -6.77 1.73 -3.10
C LEU A 19 -7.95 1.81 -2.09
N LEU A 20 -8.83 0.81 -2.05
CA LEU A 20 -9.97 0.77 -1.13
C LEU A 20 -9.60 0.35 0.30
N ALA A 21 -8.45 -0.30 0.52
CA ALA A 21 -7.91 -0.57 1.86
C ALA A 21 -7.12 0.63 2.41
N SER A 22 -6.74 1.57 1.54
CA SER A 22 -6.00 2.80 1.84
C SER A 22 -6.93 3.93 2.29
N TYR A 23 -7.74 3.72 3.34
CA TYR A 23 -8.57 4.80 3.87
C TYR A 23 -7.71 5.83 4.62
N ALA A 24 -7.20 6.80 3.85
CA ALA A 24 -7.21 8.22 4.12
C ALA A 24 -7.14 8.58 5.60
N VAL A 25 -5.97 8.43 6.22
CA VAL A 25 -5.77 9.04 7.52
C VAL A 25 -5.71 10.54 7.33
N GLN A 26 -6.72 11.23 7.88
CA GLN A 26 -6.74 12.67 7.94
C GLN A 26 -5.56 13.12 8.82
N ALA A 27 -4.57 13.66 8.13
CA ALA A 27 -3.32 14.17 8.67
C ALA A 27 -3.29 15.68 8.51
N LYS A 28 -2.42 16.35 9.27
CA LYS A 28 -2.15 17.79 9.14
C LYS A 28 -0.66 18.02 8.98
N ASN A 29 -0.26 18.86 8.03
CA ASN A 29 1.13 19.31 7.96
C ASN A 29 1.46 20.31 9.10
N LYS A 30 2.71 20.77 9.18
CA LYS A 30 3.13 21.79 10.16
C LYS A 30 2.35 23.11 10.07
N LYS A 31 1.77 23.42 8.91
CA LYS A 31 0.95 24.61 8.66
C LYS A 31 -0.54 24.40 8.99
N GLY A 32 -0.93 23.22 9.48
CA GLY A 32 -2.31 22.88 9.80
C GLY A 32 -3.18 22.48 8.59
N THR A 33 -2.62 22.44 7.38
CA THR A 33 -3.33 22.00 6.17
C THR A 33 -3.67 20.53 6.27
N GLU A 34 -4.92 20.18 5.98
CA GLU A 34 -5.38 18.80 5.93
C GLU A 34 -4.79 18.05 4.74
N LEU A 35 -4.42 16.80 4.97
CA LEU A 35 -3.81 15.90 4.00
C LEU A 35 -4.38 14.51 4.19
N LEU A 36 -4.35 13.71 3.12
CA LEU A 36 -4.66 12.28 3.20
C LEU A 36 -3.40 11.47 2.93
N LEU A 37 -3.13 10.49 3.78
CA LEU A 37 -2.10 9.49 3.56
C LEU A 37 -2.71 8.24 2.89
N GLY A 38 -2.17 7.88 1.73
CA GLY A 38 -2.35 6.57 1.10
C GLY A 38 -1.16 5.66 1.37
N VAL A 39 -1.46 4.38 1.59
CA VAL A 39 -0.47 3.30 1.73
C VAL A 39 -0.88 2.21 0.75
N ASP A 40 0.02 1.80 -0.14
CA ASP A 40 -0.24 0.74 -1.11
C ASP A 40 0.99 -0.16 -1.33
N ALA A 41 0.92 -1.00 -2.36
CA ALA A 41 1.97 -1.94 -2.72
C ALA A 41 3.25 -1.29 -3.27
N LEU A 42 3.19 -0.03 -3.72
CA LEU A 42 4.28 0.70 -4.35
C LEU A 42 4.96 1.67 -3.38
N GLY A 43 4.19 2.28 -2.47
CA GLY A 43 4.74 3.22 -1.50
C GLY A 43 3.74 3.90 -0.59
N LEU A 44 4.17 5.08 -0.13
CA LEU A 44 3.36 6.04 0.60
C LEU A 44 3.02 7.24 -0.29
N HIS A 45 1.80 7.72 -0.19
CA HIS A 45 1.29 8.78 -1.06
C HIS A 45 0.56 9.84 -0.25
N ILE A 46 0.81 11.12 -0.54
CA ILE A 46 0.16 12.26 0.11
C ILE A 46 -0.77 12.91 -0.89
N TYR A 47 -2.05 13.00 -0.53
CA TYR A 47 -3.10 13.56 -1.36
C TYR A 47 -3.69 14.82 -0.72
N ASP A 48 -4.29 15.63 -1.58
CA ASP A 48 -5.20 16.69 -1.15
C ASP A 48 -6.55 16.05 -0.77
N PRO A 49 -7.20 16.48 0.34
CA PRO A 49 -8.56 16.06 0.65
C PRO A 49 -9.55 16.26 -0.51
N GLU A 50 -9.36 17.30 -1.34
CA GLU A 50 -10.20 17.62 -2.50
C GLU A 50 -9.83 16.81 -3.75
N ASN A 51 -8.60 16.28 -3.84
CA ASN A 51 -8.15 15.45 -4.96
C ASN A 51 -7.47 14.15 -4.46
N ARG A 52 -8.27 13.09 -4.44
CA ARG A 52 -7.87 11.75 -3.97
C ARG A 52 -7.32 10.83 -5.06
N LEU A 53 -7.34 11.28 -6.31
CA LEU A 53 -6.94 10.47 -7.46
C LEU A 53 -5.45 10.67 -7.79
N THR A 54 -4.94 11.89 -7.63
CA THR A 54 -3.56 12.22 -7.96
C THR A 54 -2.78 12.61 -6.71
N PRO A 55 -1.72 11.87 -6.35
CA PRO A 55 -0.90 12.23 -5.19
C PRO A 55 -0.08 13.50 -5.48
N LYS A 56 -0.02 14.39 -4.49
CA LYS A 56 0.89 15.54 -4.51
C LYS A 56 2.34 15.14 -4.25
N ILE A 57 2.54 14.14 -3.40
CA ILE A 57 3.87 13.62 -3.04
C ILE A 57 3.78 12.10 -2.97
N SER A 58 4.80 11.41 -3.47
CA SER A 58 4.91 9.96 -3.41
C SER A 58 6.28 9.56 -2.89
N PHE A 59 6.31 8.55 -2.03
CA PHE A 59 7.52 7.95 -1.48
C PHE A 59 7.51 6.45 -1.81
N PRO A 60 8.22 6.03 -2.87
CA PRO A 60 8.37 4.62 -3.20
C PRO A 60 9.02 3.82 -2.06
N TRP A 61 8.61 2.57 -1.85
CA TRP A 61 9.15 1.75 -0.75
C TRP A 61 10.67 1.59 -0.77
N ASN A 62 11.29 1.54 -1.95
CA ASN A 62 12.75 1.44 -2.12
C ASN A 62 13.49 2.75 -1.82
N GLU A 63 12.79 3.87 -1.69
CA GLU A 63 13.37 5.19 -1.41
C GLU A 63 13.16 5.61 0.05
N ILE A 64 12.53 4.78 0.87
CA ILE A 64 12.28 5.06 2.29
C ILE A 64 13.31 4.33 3.15
N ARG A 65 14.02 5.08 4.00
CA ARG A 65 14.96 4.54 5.00
C ARG A 65 14.26 4.05 6.25
N ASN A 66 13.34 4.85 6.76
CA ASN A 66 12.68 4.61 8.03
C ASN A 66 11.35 5.33 8.12
N ILE A 67 10.39 4.68 8.77
CA ILE A 67 9.08 5.24 9.10
C ILE A 67 8.91 5.10 10.61
N SER A 68 8.56 6.20 11.28
CA SER A 68 8.40 6.22 12.74
C SER A 68 7.39 7.27 13.14
N TYR A 69 6.89 7.19 14.38
CA TYR A 69 6.10 8.27 14.96
C TYR A 69 6.48 8.48 16.42
N SER A 70 6.25 9.69 16.93
CA SER A 70 6.33 10.04 18.34
C SER A 70 5.14 10.93 18.68
N ASP A 71 4.39 10.54 19.71
CA ASP A 71 3.09 11.14 20.04
C ASP A 71 2.16 11.21 18.80
N LYS A 72 1.86 12.42 18.32
CA LYS A 72 1.04 12.66 17.12
C LYS A 72 1.86 12.86 15.85
N GLU A 73 3.16 13.12 15.95
CA GLU A 73 4.02 13.39 14.79
C GLU A 73 4.50 12.09 14.15
N PHE A 74 4.12 11.89 12.89
CA PHE A 74 4.59 10.83 12.02
C PHE A 74 5.74 11.35 11.15
N THR A 75 6.76 10.53 10.94
CA THR A 75 8.01 10.89 10.28
C THR A 75 8.37 9.84 9.21
N ILE A 76 8.57 10.29 7.98
CA ILE A 76 9.08 9.49 6.85
C ILE A 76 10.49 10.01 6.53
N LYS A 77 11.50 9.17 6.70
CA LYS A 77 12.89 9.48 6.39
C LYS A 77 13.27 8.85 5.04
N PRO A 78 13.62 9.66 4.03
CA PRO A 78 14.12 9.14 2.76
C PRO A 78 15.44 8.37 2.91
N LEU A 79 15.74 7.51 1.94
CA LEU A 79 16.99 6.78 1.84
C LEU A 79 18.16 7.71 1.51
N ASP A 80 17.97 8.67 0.62
CA ASP A 80 18.95 9.73 0.42
C ASP A 80 18.94 10.71 1.60
N LYS A 81 20.08 10.88 2.27
CA LYS A 81 20.23 11.79 3.42
C LYS A 81 20.18 13.26 3.03
N LYS A 82 20.32 13.59 1.74
CA LYS A 82 20.22 14.97 1.23
C LYS A 82 18.76 15.41 1.09
N ILE A 83 17.82 14.48 1.03
CA ILE A 83 16.39 14.78 0.92
C ILE A 83 15.84 15.03 2.33
N ASP A 84 15.08 16.11 2.46
CA ASP A 84 14.46 16.49 3.70
C ASP A 84 13.50 15.43 4.24
N VAL A 85 13.47 15.33 5.57
CA VAL A 85 12.56 14.43 6.29
C VAL A 85 11.14 14.95 6.20
N PHE A 86 10.22 14.11 5.73
CA PHE A 86 8.80 14.46 5.67
C PHE A 86 8.11 14.17 7.00
N LYS A 87 7.36 15.15 7.51
CA LYS A 87 6.68 15.08 8.80
C LYS A 87 5.24 15.56 8.69
N PHE A 88 4.32 14.83 9.33
CA PHE A 88 2.93 15.22 9.44
C PHE A 88 2.37 14.79 10.81
N ASN A 89 1.34 15.47 11.28
CA ASN A 89 0.62 15.11 12.50
C ASN A 89 -0.62 14.30 12.14
N SER A 90 -0.88 13.21 12.86
CA SER A 90 -2.17 12.55 12.79
C SER A 90 -3.19 13.19 13.73
N SER A 91 -4.46 13.06 13.38
CA SER A 91 -5.57 13.54 14.21
C SER A 91 -5.76 12.74 15.50
N LYS A 92 -5.32 11.48 15.56
CA LYS A 92 -5.56 10.56 16.69
C LYS A 92 -4.37 9.62 16.91
N LEU A 93 -3.82 9.57 18.13
CA LEU A 93 -2.71 8.68 18.51
C LEU A 93 -2.97 7.19 18.17
N ARG A 94 -4.19 6.71 18.42
CA ARG A 94 -4.55 5.30 18.14
C ARG A 94 -4.39 4.93 16.67
N VAL A 95 -4.49 5.91 15.76
CA VAL A 95 -4.35 5.70 14.31
C VAL A 95 -2.90 5.60 13.89
N ASN A 96 -1.95 6.25 14.60
CA ASN A 96 -0.52 6.16 14.27
C ASN A 96 0.02 4.73 14.34
N LYS A 97 -0.36 3.99 15.39
CA LYS A 97 0.03 2.57 15.52
C LYS A 97 -0.49 1.76 14.33
N LEU A 98 -1.73 1.99 13.91
CA LEU A 98 -2.34 1.30 12.78
C LEU A 98 -1.63 1.63 11.45
N ILE A 99 -1.37 2.91 11.18
CA ILE A 99 -0.62 3.34 9.99
C ILE A 99 0.74 2.64 9.95
N LEU A 100 1.48 2.65 11.06
CA LEU A 100 2.81 2.05 11.10
C LEU A 100 2.75 0.55 10.80
N GLN A 101 1.77 -0.18 11.34
CA GLN A 101 1.59 -1.60 11.03
C GLN A 101 1.26 -1.85 9.55
N LEU A 102 0.43 -0.99 8.95
CA LEU A 102 0.13 -1.05 7.51
C LEU A 102 1.38 -0.81 6.66
N CYS A 103 2.21 0.19 7.04
CA CYS A 103 3.47 0.45 6.35
C CYS A 103 4.43 -0.75 6.45
N ILE A 104 4.56 -1.35 7.64
CA ILE A 104 5.43 -2.51 7.85
C ILE A 104 4.96 -3.69 6.99
N GLY A 105 3.66 -4.01 7.01
CA GLY A 105 3.10 -5.11 6.23
C GLY A 105 3.27 -4.91 4.71
N ASN A 106 2.99 -3.72 4.21
CA ASN A 106 3.16 -3.42 2.77
C ASN A 106 4.63 -3.44 2.35
N HIS A 107 5.53 -2.87 3.16
CA HIS A 107 6.96 -2.88 2.88
C HIS A 107 7.53 -4.31 2.90
N ASP A 108 7.13 -5.16 3.85
CA ASP A 108 7.57 -6.57 3.88
C ASP A 108 7.09 -7.33 2.64
N LEU A 109 5.81 -7.16 2.25
CA LEU A 109 5.29 -7.75 1.02
C LEU A 109 6.03 -7.24 -0.23
N PHE A 110 6.32 -5.94 -0.29
CA PHE A 110 7.13 -5.35 -1.37
C PHE A 110 8.52 -5.99 -1.43
N MET A 111 9.20 -6.14 -0.29
CA MET A 111 10.53 -6.76 -0.23
C MET A 111 10.49 -8.25 -0.60
N ARG A 112 9.45 -8.98 -0.20
CA ARG A 112 9.27 -10.39 -0.58
C ARG A 112 9.06 -10.56 -2.08
N ARG A 113 8.26 -9.69 -2.72
CA ARG A 113 8.03 -9.72 -4.18
C ARG A 113 9.30 -9.49 -5.00
N ARG A 114 10.33 -8.89 -4.42
CA ARG A 114 11.63 -8.65 -5.06
C ARG A 114 12.65 -9.79 -4.85
N LYS A 115 12.31 -10.78 -4.03
CA LYS A 115 13.12 -11.99 -3.83
C LYS A 115 12.58 -13.12 -4.71
N ALA A 116 13.38 -14.15 -4.93
CA ALA A 116 12.89 -15.37 -5.55
C ALA A 116 11.72 -15.94 -4.73
N ASP A 117 10.73 -16.51 -5.42
CA ASP A 117 9.59 -17.15 -4.77
C ASP A 117 10.07 -18.24 -3.79
N SER A 118 9.42 -18.36 -2.64
CA SER A 118 9.63 -19.49 -1.73
C SER A 118 9.21 -20.80 -2.40
N LEU A 119 9.74 -21.94 -1.92
CA LEU A 119 9.38 -23.26 -2.44
C LEU A 119 7.85 -23.50 -2.37
N GLU A 120 7.21 -23.06 -1.30
CA GLU A 120 5.76 -23.10 -1.12
C GLU A 120 5.02 -22.30 -2.22
N VAL A 121 5.44 -21.05 -2.49
CA VAL A 121 4.83 -20.23 -3.54
C VAL A 121 5.06 -20.84 -4.93
N GLN A 122 6.22 -21.44 -5.18
CA GLN A 122 6.51 -22.14 -6.43
C GLN A 122 5.58 -23.36 -6.61
N GLN A 123 5.36 -24.15 -5.56
CA GLN A 123 4.44 -25.28 -5.56
C GLN A 123 2.99 -24.82 -5.79
N MET A 124 2.54 -23.77 -5.10
CA MET A 124 1.21 -23.19 -5.32
C MET A 124 1.02 -22.73 -6.77
N LYS A 125 2.03 -22.07 -7.37
CA LYS A 125 2.01 -21.65 -8.78
C LYS A 125 2.01 -22.85 -9.74
N ALA A 126 2.72 -23.93 -9.42
CA ALA A 126 2.72 -25.16 -10.21
C ALA A 126 1.32 -25.82 -10.20
N GLN A 127 0.74 -26.02 -9.01
CA GLN A 127 -0.61 -26.57 -8.85
C GLN A 127 -1.67 -25.74 -9.58
N ALA A 128 -1.63 -24.41 -9.46
CA ALA A 128 -2.57 -23.53 -10.14
C ALA A 128 -2.43 -23.60 -11.68
N ARG A 129 -1.22 -23.82 -12.21
CA ARG A 129 -0.99 -24.02 -13.65
C ARG A 129 -1.53 -25.35 -14.13
N GLU A 130 -1.28 -26.43 -13.39
CA GLU A 130 -1.82 -27.76 -13.68
C GLU A 130 -3.36 -27.78 -13.66
N GLU A 131 -3.98 -27.15 -12.66
CA GLU A 131 -5.44 -27.08 -12.55
C GLU A 131 -6.07 -26.28 -13.70
N LYS A 132 -5.43 -25.18 -14.12
CA LYS A 132 -5.85 -24.41 -15.30
C LYS A 132 -5.73 -25.22 -16.58
N ALA A 133 -4.62 -25.94 -16.77
CA ALA A 133 -4.42 -26.81 -17.94
C ALA A 133 -5.47 -27.93 -17.98
N ARG A 134 -5.78 -28.55 -16.83
CA ARG A 134 -6.82 -29.58 -16.72
C ARG A 134 -8.21 -29.07 -17.07
N LYS A 135 -8.56 -27.85 -16.64
CA LYS A 135 -9.85 -27.22 -16.96
C LYS A 135 -9.98 -26.87 -18.44
N GLN A 136 -8.89 -26.47 -19.10
CA GLN A 136 -8.90 -26.18 -20.54
C GLN A 136 -8.93 -27.45 -21.40
N GLY A 137 -8.30 -28.54 -20.97
CA GLY A 137 -8.31 -29.81 -21.68
C GLY A 137 -9.61 -30.63 -21.56
N GLN A 138 -10.49 -30.29 -20.62
CA GLN A 138 -11.81 -30.96 -20.45
C GLN A 138 -12.96 -30.25 -21.17
N GLY A 139 -12.70 -29.13 -21.87
CA GLY A 139 -13.70 -28.34 -22.60
C GLY A 139 -13.62 -28.44 -24.13
N GLY A 140 -12.89 -29.44 -24.67
CA GLY A 140 -12.77 -29.72 -26.11
C GLY A 140 -13.56 -30.95 -26.52
#